data_AF-A0AA88QTV5-F1
#
_entry.id   AF-A0AA88QTV5-F1
#
_cell.length_a   1.000
_cell.length_b   1.000
_cell.length_c   1.000
_cell.angle_alpha   90.00
_cell.angle_beta   90.00
_cell.angle_gamma   90.00
#
_symmetry.space_group_name_H-M   'P 1'
#
loop_
_entity.id
_entity.type
_entity.pdbx_description
1 polymer ?
#
loop_
_entity_poly.entity_id
_entity_poly.type
_entity_poly.pdbx_seq_one_letter_code
_entity_poly.pdbx_strand_id
1 'polypeptide(L)'
;MAPEYAMHGQFSVKSDVFSFGVLVLEIVSGQKNSCFRIGENVEDLLSYAWKYWREGAGSNIIDPVLRADSGSIRDIIRCIHIGLLCVQENVASRPTMASVVLMLNSFSITLALPSEPAFFMHSSIDPELPLLREYSSGAKDSSQSTRATS
;
A
#
# COMPACT_ATOMS: atom_id res chain seq x y z
N MET A 1 -0.92 0.60 -3.99
CA MET A 1 -0.04 0.82 -5.17
C MET A 1 1.37 1.12 -4.69
N ALA A 2 2.40 0.94 -5.52
CA ALA A 2 3.76 1.32 -5.14
C ALA A 2 3.83 2.83 -4.84
N PRO A 3 4.45 3.26 -3.72
CA PRO A 3 4.43 4.66 -3.30
C PRO A 3 5.14 5.57 -4.30
N GLU A 4 6.27 5.15 -4.88
CA GLU A 4 7.00 5.95 -5.86
C GLU A 4 6.22 6.14 -7.17
N TYR A 5 5.42 5.14 -7.55
CA TYR A 5 4.53 5.25 -8.69
C TYR A 5 3.36 6.21 -8.40
N ALA A 6 2.72 6.04 -7.24
CA ALA A 6 1.54 6.82 -6.90
C ALA A 6 1.84 8.30 -6.60
N MET A 7 2.98 8.59 -5.96
CA MET A 7 3.36 9.95 -5.58
C MET A 7 4.08 10.70 -6.70
N HIS A 8 4.90 10.00 -7.50
CA HIS A 8 5.81 10.64 -8.46
C HIS A 8 5.64 10.16 -9.90
N GLY A 9 4.70 9.24 -10.18
CA GLY A 9 4.50 8.66 -11.51
C GLY A 9 5.66 7.76 -11.98
N GLN A 10 6.53 7.30 -11.07
CA GLN A 10 7.69 6.49 -11.41
C GLN A 10 7.29 5.02 -11.60
N PHE A 11 7.26 4.55 -12.84
CA PHE A 11 7.04 3.15 -13.17
C PHE A 11 8.37 2.42 -13.39
N SER A 12 8.45 1.18 -12.93
CA SER A 12 9.61 0.32 -13.11
C SER A 12 9.24 -1.15 -12.90
N VAL A 13 10.16 -2.04 -13.25
CA VAL A 13 10.03 -3.47 -12.88
C VAL A 13 9.86 -3.64 -11.36
N LYS A 14 10.42 -2.75 -10.54
CA LYS A 14 10.28 -2.81 -9.07
C LYS A 14 8.92 -2.32 -8.57
N SER A 15 8.23 -1.42 -9.28
CA SER A 15 6.84 -1.05 -8.95
C SER A 15 5.88 -2.19 -9.33
N ASP A 16 6.20 -2.96 -10.37
CA ASP A 16 5.45 -4.18 -10.72
C ASP A 16 5.64 -5.27 -9.66
N VAL A 17 6.87 -5.48 -9.16
CA VAL A 17 7.14 -6.38 -8.03
C VAL A 17 6.33 -5.99 -6.79
N PHE A 18 6.25 -4.69 -6.47
CA PHE A 18 5.43 -4.21 -5.37
C PHE A 18 3.96 -4.58 -5.57
N SER A 19 3.41 -4.29 -6.75
CA SER A 19 2.02 -4.58 -7.08
C SER A 19 1.71 -6.08 -7.04
N PHE A 20 2.65 -6.92 -7.47
CA PHE A 20 2.58 -8.37 -7.29
C PHE A 20 2.51 -8.76 -5.81
N GLY A 21 3.34 -8.16 -4.96
CA GLY A 21 3.31 -8.40 -3.51
C GLY A 21 1.97 -8.07 -2.87
N VAL A 22 1.37 -6.93 -3.23
CA VAL A 22 0.01 -6.54 -2.80
C VAL A 22 -1.00 -7.60 -3.25
N LEU A 23 -0.95 -8.02 -4.51
CA LEU A 23 -1.87 -9.02 -5.05
C LEU A 23 -1.76 -10.37 -4.33
N VAL A 24 -0.55 -10.81 -4.00
CA VAL A 24 -0.35 -12.05 -3.22
C VAL A 24 -1.01 -11.91 -1.84
N LEU A 25 -0.80 -10.79 -1.15
CA LEU A 25 -1.40 -10.54 0.17
C LEU A 25 -2.93 -10.42 0.08
N GLU A 26 -3.47 -9.87 -1.00
CA GLU A 26 -4.90 -9.80 -1.29
C GLU A 26 -5.50 -11.21 -1.48
N ILE A 27 -4.84 -12.07 -2.27
CA ILE A 27 -5.29 -13.44 -2.53
C ILE A 27 -5.30 -14.28 -1.24
N VAL A 28 -4.20 -14.25 -0.48
CA VAL A 28 -4.09 -15.09 0.73
C VAL A 28 -5.02 -14.64 1.85
N SER A 29 -5.38 -13.36 1.90
CA SER A 29 -6.30 -12.81 2.90
C SER A 29 -7.77 -12.87 2.48
N GLY A 30 -8.05 -12.98 1.18
CA GLY A 30 -9.40 -12.89 0.63
C GLY A 30 -10.02 -11.50 0.75
N GLN A 31 -9.24 -10.49 1.15
CA GLN A 31 -9.71 -9.14 1.42
C GLN A 31 -9.19 -8.17 0.37
N LYS A 32 -10.09 -7.41 -0.26
CA LYS A 32 -9.70 -6.42 -1.27
C LYS A 32 -8.87 -5.29 -0.68
N ASN A 33 -7.79 -4.92 -1.35
CA ASN A 33 -6.91 -3.81 -0.94
C ASN A 33 -7.64 -2.45 -0.83
N SER A 34 -8.74 -2.26 -1.57
CA SER A 34 -9.55 -1.02 -1.56
C SER A 34 -10.63 -0.96 -0.46
N CYS A 35 -10.82 -2.02 0.31
CA CYS A 35 -11.88 -2.11 1.33
C CYS A 35 -11.45 -3.04 2.47
N PHE A 36 -10.22 -2.87 2.96
CA PHE A 36 -9.78 -3.60 4.13
C PHE A 36 -10.41 -2.95 5.37
N ARG A 37 -11.42 -3.62 5.95
CA ARG A 37 -12.11 -3.18 7.16
C ARG A 37 -11.88 -4.19 8.26
N ILE A 38 -10.98 -3.89 9.19
CA ILE A 38 -10.91 -4.61 10.47
C ILE A 38 -11.82 -3.86 11.46
N GLY A 39 -13.08 -4.29 11.55
CA GLY A 39 -14.08 -3.64 12.42
C GLY A 39 -14.38 -2.19 12.04
N GLU A 40 -14.20 -1.26 12.99
CA GLU A 40 -14.45 0.19 12.82
C GLU A 40 -13.25 0.98 12.29
N ASN A 41 -12.04 0.39 12.27
CA ASN A 41 -10.83 1.05 11.78
C ASN A 41 -10.54 0.68 10.32
N VAL A 42 -10.33 1.69 9.48
CA VAL A 42 -9.80 1.55 8.12
C VAL A 42 -8.29 1.35 8.23
N GLU A 43 -7.85 0.12 8.45
CA GLU A 43 -6.43 -0.24 8.36
C GLU A 43 -6.09 -0.64 6.93
N ASP A 44 -4.94 -0.21 6.42
CA ASP A 44 -4.41 -0.68 5.14
C ASP A 44 -4.02 -2.17 5.23
N LEU A 45 -4.26 -2.93 4.15
CA LEU A 45 -3.98 -4.37 4.07
C LEU A 45 -2.50 -4.67 4.41
N LEU A 46 -1.57 -3.82 3.99
CA LEU A 46 -0.14 -4.02 4.26
C LEU A 46 0.18 -3.81 5.73
N SER A 47 -0.41 -2.80 6.37
CA SER A 47 -0.31 -2.57 7.82
C SER A 47 -0.80 -3.77 8.63
N TYR A 48 -1.97 -4.29 8.26
CA TYR A 48 -2.54 -5.47 8.88
C TYR A 48 -1.64 -6.70 8.70
N ALA A 49 -1.26 -7.02 7.46
CA ALA A 49 -0.45 -8.19 7.15
C ALA A 49 0.91 -8.13 7.85
N TRP A 50 1.54 -6.96 7.88
CA TRP A 50 2.81 -6.74 8.55
C TRP A 50 2.72 -6.93 10.06
N LYS A 51 1.70 -6.35 10.71
CA LYS A 51 1.47 -6.49 12.15
C LYS A 51 1.38 -7.95 12.57
N TYR A 52 0.45 -8.70 11.96
CA TYR A 52 0.26 -10.11 12.30
C TYR A 52 1.45 -10.98 11.93
N TRP A 53 2.15 -10.67 10.84
CA TRP A 53 3.38 -11.39 10.49
C TRP A 53 4.49 -11.15 11.51
N ARG A 54 4.70 -9.90 11.96
CA ARG A 54 5.70 -9.52 12.97
C ARG A 54 5.43 -10.16 14.33
N GLU A 55 4.16 -10.30 14.70
CA GLU A 55 3.72 -10.96 15.95
C GLU A 55 3.83 -12.50 15.90
N GLY A 56 4.29 -13.08 14.78
CA GLY A 56 4.32 -14.54 14.59
C GLY A 56 2.93 -15.16 14.37
N ALA A 57 1.91 -14.33 14.21
CA ALA A 57 0.51 -14.70 14.04
C ALA A 57 0.08 -14.66 12.56
N GLY A 58 1.01 -14.97 11.63
CA GLY A 58 0.75 -14.90 10.18
C GLY A 58 -0.39 -15.82 9.71
N SER A 59 -0.69 -16.88 10.47
CA SER A 59 -1.87 -17.72 10.23
C SER A 59 -3.18 -16.95 10.30
N ASN A 60 -3.27 -15.84 11.05
CA ASN A 60 -4.47 -15.01 11.19
C ASN A 60 -4.79 -14.21 9.92
N ILE A 61 -3.78 -13.96 9.09
CA ILE A 61 -3.93 -13.22 7.82
C ILE A 61 -4.70 -14.05 6.78
N ILE A 62 -4.61 -15.38 6.88
CA ILE A 62 -5.13 -16.31 5.88
C ILE A 62 -6.66 -16.23 5.79
N ASP A 63 -7.23 -16.32 4.59
CA ASP A 63 -8.69 -16.47 4.40
C ASP A 63 -9.17 -17.78 5.04
N PRO A 64 -10.23 -17.78 5.86
CA PRO A 64 -10.85 -19.01 6.40
C PRO A 64 -11.10 -20.11 5.36
N VAL A 65 -11.47 -19.76 4.12
CA VAL A 65 -11.70 -20.70 3.01
C VAL A 65 -10.42 -21.45 2.62
N LEU A 66 -9.25 -20.81 2.76
CA LEU A 66 -7.96 -21.39 2.45
C LEU A 66 -7.36 -22.22 3.60
N ARG A 67 -7.95 -22.20 4.79
CA ARG A 67 -7.45 -22.93 5.98
C ARG A 67 -7.84 -24.42 6.04
N ALA A 68 -8.52 -24.95 5.02
CA ALA A 68 -9.08 -26.30 5.04
C ALA A 68 -8.02 -27.42 5.12
N ASP A 69 -6.81 -27.20 4.62
CA ASP A 69 -5.72 -28.17 4.64
C ASP A 69 -4.49 -27.60 5.38
N SER A 70 -4.02 -28.32 6.41
CA SER A 70 -2.85 -27.93 7.20
C SER A 70 -1.55 -28.00 6.41
N GLY A 71 -1.48 -28.85 5.36
CA GLY A 71 -0.34 -28.90 4.44
C GLY A 71 -0.17 -27.58 3.68
N SER A 72 -1.28 -27.01 3.23
CA SER A 72 -1.33 -25.72 2.51
C SER A 72 -0.96 -24.52 3.38
N ILE A 73 -1.25 -24.53 4.70
CA ILE A 73 -1.02 -23.38 5.58
C ILE A 73 0.46 -22.95 5.60
N ARG A 74 1.40 -23.89 5.64
CA ARG A 74 2.83 -23.56 5.64
C ARG A 74 3.24 -22.84 4.35
N ASP A 75 2.71 -23.30 3.23
CA ASP A 75 3.02 -22.75 1.91
C ASP A 75 2.38 -21.35 1.77
N ILE A 76 1.17 -21.16 2.30
CA ILE A 76 0.52 -19.85 2.38
C ILE A 76 1.31 -18.88 3.28
N ILE A 77 1.80 -19.32 4.44
CA ILE A 77 2.66 -18.49 5.31
C ILE A 77 3.94 -18.09 4.57
N ARG A 78 4.51 -18.98 3.76
CA ARG A 78 5.65 -18.66 2.90
C ARG A 78 5.27 -17.61 1.84
N CYS A 79 4.10 -17.72 1.22
CA CYS A 79 3.58 -16.72 0.28
C CYS A 79 3.40 -15.35 0.95
N ILE A 80 2.88 -15.29 2.18
CA ILE A 80 2.78 -14.04 2.96
C ILE A 80 4.16 -13.41 3.14
N HIS A 81 5.14 -14.21 3.54
CA HIS A 81 6.52 -13.73 3.74
C HIS A 81 7.14 -13.19 2.44
N ILE A 82 6.96 -13.90 1.32
CA ILE A 82 7.44 -13.45 0.00
C ILE A 82 6.69 -12.18 -0.45
N GLY A 83 5.38 -12.10 -0.20
CA GLY A 83 4.57 -10.92 -0.45
C GLY A 83 5.12 -9.71 0.31
N LEU A 84 5.46 -9.87 1.59
CA LEU A 84 6.09 -8.82 2.41
C LEU A 84 7.46 -8.39 1.89
N LEU A 85 8.28 -9.31 1.37
CA LEU A 85 9.53 -8.97 0.69
C LEU A 85 9.31 -8.17 -0.60
N CYS A 86 8.17 -8.35 -1.27
CA CYS A 86 7.85 -7.62 -2.49
C CYS A 86 7.36 -6.18 -2.23
N VAL A 87 6.70 -5.94 -1.09
CA VAL A 87 6.12 -4.63 -0.72
C VAL A 87 7.03 -3.74 0.14
N GLN A 88 8.33 -4.00 0.14
CA GLN A 88 9.31 -3.22 0.90
C GLN A 88 9.29 -1.75 0.47
N GLU A 89 9.38 -0.83 1.43
CA GLU A 89 9.46 0.61 1.18
C GLU A 89 10.66 0.94 0.29
N ASN A 90 11.85 0.46 0.69
CA ASN A 90 13.06 0.61 -0.11
C ASN A 90 12.97 -0.25 -1.39
N VAL A 91 12.90 0.44 -2.54
CA VAL A 91 12.87 -0.15 -3.90
C VAL A 91 14.03 -1.12 -4.13
N ALA A 92 15.21 -0.86 -3.57
CA ALA A 92 16.38 -1.72 -3.72
C ALA A 92 16.21 -3.06 -2.98
N SER A 93 15.50 -3.06 -1.84
CA SER A 93 15.26 -4.25 -1.01
C SER A 93 14.25 -5.21 -1.62
N ARG A 94 13.41 -4.76 -2.57
CA ARG A 94 12.45 -5.62 -3.25
C ARG A 94 13.19 -6.67 -4.11
N PRO A 95 12.80 -7.95 -4.08
CA PRO A 95 13.45 -8.99 -4.87
C PRO A 95 13.21 -8.78 -6.38
N THR A 96 13.95 -9.52 -7.20
CA THR A 96 13.62 -9.65 -8.63
C THR A 96 12.50 -10.67 -8.82
N MET A 97 11.71 -10.57 -9.89
CA MET A 97 10.69 -11.58 -10.18
C MET A 97 11.28 -12.97 -10.39
N ALA A 98 12.49 -13.09 -10.94
CA ALA A 98 13.19 -14.37 -11.03
C ALA A 98 13.47 -14.97 -9.64
N SER A 99 13.91 -14.14 -8.69
CA SER A 99 14.08 -14.56 -7.29
C SER A 99 12.76 -14.97 -6.66
N VAL A 100 11.66 -14.25 -6.91
CA VAL A 100 10.31 -14.60 -6.41
C VAL A 100 9.89 -15.99 -6.90
N VAL A 101 10.06 -16.30 -8.18
CA VAL A 101 9.76 -17.62 -8.74
C VAL A 101 10.58 -18.72 -8.05
N LEU A 102 11.87 -18.48 -7.81
CA LEU A 102 12.72 -19.44 -7.08
C LEU A 102 12.24 -19.63 -5.63
N MET A 103 11.90 -18.54 -4.93
CA MET A 103 11.41 -18.59 -3.55
C MET A 103 10.10 -19.38 -3.42
N LEU A 104 9.20 -19.26 -4.39
CA LEU A 104 7.94 -19.99 -4.45
C LEU A 104 8.13 -21.47 -4.78
N ASN A 105 9.05 -21.81 -5.67
CA ASN A 105 9.27 -23.19 -6.13
C ASN A 105 10.19 -24.02 -5.22
N SER A 106 10.94 -23.40 -4.30
CA SER A 106 11.96 -24.08 -3.49
C SER A 106 11.83 -23.76 -2.01
N PHE A 107 11.56 -24.78 -1.19
CA PHE A 107 11.46 -24.66 0.27
C PHE A 107 12.81 -24.63 1.00
N SER A 108 13.89 -25.03 0.33
CA SER A 108 15.25 -25.07 0.90
C SER A 108 15.96 -23.72 0.89
N ILE A 109 15.38 -22.69 0.26
CA ILE A 109 15.97 -21.35 0.21
C ILE A 109 15.64 -20.61 1.52
N THR A 110 16.69 -20.16 2.20
CA THR A 110 16.59 -19.22 3.33
C THR A 110 16.15 -17.87 2.81
N LEU A 111 15.01 -17.38 3.29
CA LEU A 111 14.48 -16.08 2.92
C LEU A 111 15.00 -15.01 3.88
N ALA A 112 15.30 -13.83 3.34
CA ALA A 112 15.66 -12.68 4.16
C ALA A 112 14.45 -12.23 5.00
N LEU A 113 14.70 -11.62 6.15
CA LEU A 113 13.62 -11.03 6.95
C LEU A 113 13.08 -9.78 6.24
N PRO A 114 11.77 -9.70 5.94
CA PRO A 114 11.16 -8.47 5.48
C PRO A 114 11.32 -7.37 6.52
N SER A 115 11.57 -6.15 6.05
CA SER A 115 11.44 -4.93 6.84
C SER A 115 10.05 -4.32 6.67
N GLU A 116 9.79 -3.22 7.37
CA GLU A 116 8.50 -2.55 7.37
C GLU A 116 8.08 -2.15 5.94
N PRO A 117 6.87 -2.52 5.49
CA PRO A 117 6.36 -2.12 4.18
C PRO A 117 6.20 -0.61 4.07
N ALA A 118 6.13 -0.13 2.82
CA ALA A 118 5.71 1.24 2.59
C ALA A 118 4.23 1.40 2.97
N PHE A 119 3.96 1.95 4.15
CA PHE A 119 2.60 2.30 4.51
C PHE A 119 2.15 3.49 3.69
N PHE A 120 1.02 3.32 2.99
CA PHE A 120 0.23 4.47 2.62
C PHE A 120 -0.30 5.08 3.93
N MET A 121 0.39 6.08 4.47
CA MET A 121 -0.29 7.04 5.30
C MET A 121 -1.37 7.64 4.40
N HIS A 122 -2.61 7.20 4.57
CA HIS A 122 -3.75 7.99 4.16
C HIS A 122 -3.57 9.29 4.91
N SER A 123 -3.02 10.31 4.24
CA SER A 123 -3.00 11.66 4.76
C SER A 123 -4.39 11.90 5.31
N SER A 124 -4.46 12.22 6.61
CA SER A 124 -5.61 12.88 7.18
C SER A 124 -6.01 13.95 6.17
N ILE A 125 -7.12 13.73 5.47
CA ILE A 125 -7.71 14.80 4.69
C ILE A 125 -8.18 15.77 5.76
N ASP A 126 -7.38 16.79 6.05
CA ASP A 126 -7.93 17.99 6.67
C ASP A 126 -8.99 18.51 5.70
N PRO A 127 -10.26 18.59 6.10
CA PRO A 127 -11.33 19.02 5.22
C PRO A 127 -11.33 20.55 5.09
N GLU A 128 -10.24 21.15 4.61
CA GLU A 128 -10.25 22.52 4.09
C GLU A 128 -9.10 22.72 3.09
N LEU A 129 -9.39 22.58 1.80
CA LEU A 129 -8.92 23.52 0.76
C LEU A 129 -9.45 23.12 -0.62
N PRO A 130 -10.53 23.78 -1.11
CA PRO A 130 -10.89 23.73 -2.51
C PRO A 130 -9.95 24.60 -3.34
N LEU A 131 -9.06 23.97 -4.11
CA LEU A 131 -8.43 24.62 -5.27
C LEU A 131 -9.41 24.63 -6.45
N LEU A 132 -10.14 25.73 -6.63
CA LEU A 132 -10.54 26.16 -7.96
C LEU A 132 -10.21 27.63 -8.14
N ARG A 133 -9.03 27.84 -8.74
CA ARG A 133 -8.68 29.05 -9.48
C ARG A 133 -9.58 29.08 -10.73
N GLU A 134 -10.77 29.65 -10.61
CA GLU A 134 -11.55 30.00 -11.80
C GLU A 134 -11.22 31.43 -12.21
N TYR A 135 -10.45 31.49 -13.30
CA TYR A 135 -10.28 32.67 -14.12
C TYR A 135 -11.62 33.01 -14.76
N SER A 136 -12.24 34.12 -14.37
CA SER A 136 -13.11 34.89 -15.26
C SER A 136 -13.16 36.34 -14.82
N SER A 137 -12.56 37.17 -15.67
CA SER A 137 -12.68 38.61 -15.75
C SER A 137 -14.14 39.07 -15.82
N GLY A 138 -14.44 40.23 -15.23
CA GLY A 138 -15.36 41.17 -15.86
C GLY A 138 -16.37 41.88 -14.95
N ALA A 139 -16.24 43.20 -14.94
CA ALA A 139 -17.27 44.22 -14.67
C ALA A 139 -17.59 44.58 -13.21
N LYS A 140 -17.22 45.83 -12.87
CA LYS A 140 -18.03 46.96 -12.33
C LYS A 140 -17.06 47.92 -11.63
N ASP A 141 -16.54 48.91 -12.34
CA ASP A 141 -17.12 50.24 -12.59
C ASP A 141 -17.24 51.12 -11.33
N SER A 142 -16.57 52.27 -11.46
CA SER A 142 -16.66 53.58 -10.78
C SER A 142 -17.12 53.71 -9.32
N SER A 143 -16.24 54.33 -8.51
CA SER A 143 -16.56 55.53 -7.72
C SER A 143 -15.27 56.25 -7.30
N GLN A 144 -15.03 57.43 -7.90
CA GLN A 144 -14.07 58.44 -7.47
C GLN A 144 -14.47 59.03 -6.11
N SER A 145 -13.50 59.40 -5.27
CA SER A 145 -13.11 60.81 -5.06
C SER A 145 -12.56 61.08 -3.65
N THR A 146 -11.24 61.26 -3.62
CA THR A 146 -10.39 62.16 -2.81
C THR A 146 -10.68 62.48 -1.34
N ARG A 147 -9.63 62.18 -0.56
CA ARG A 147 -9.16 62.75 0.70
C ARG A 147 -8.92 64.27 0.60
N ALA A 148 -9.30 65.04 1.61
CA ALA A 148 -8.64 66.31 1.96
C ALA A 148 -8.79 66.61 3.46
N THR A 149 -7.64 66.92 4.07
CA THR A 149 -7.41 67.42 5.42
C THR A 149 -7.78 68.89 5.57
N SER A 150 -8.34 69.27 6.72
CA SER A 150 -7.90 70.41 7.53
C SER A 150 -8.53 70.37 8.91
#